data_AF-A0AAX3A0S8-F1
#
_entry.id   AF-A0AAX3A0S8-F1
#
_cell.length_a   1.000
_cell.length_b   1.000
_cell.length_c   1.000
_cell.angle_alpha   90.00
_cell.angle_beta   90.00
_cell.angle_gamma   90.00
#
_symmetry.space_group_name_H-M   'P 1'
#
loop_
_entity.id
_entity.type
_entity.pdbx_description
1 polymer ?
#
loop_
_entity_poly.entity_id
_entity_poly.type
_entity_poly.pdbx_seq_one_letter_code
_entity_poly.pdbx_strand_id
1 'polypeptide(L)'
;MASNTRRAAGTQTFTDVLKIWFAGMRPDAAADLADFRSGATLQVSCVLRAQGEASRGKFGTLSLTRGESVIWRGRDKNVVTLGPPVTLTESSEKAVGPKFTAFDLDCAAGSFVVQIPTLDVRLVKTALGAS
;
A
#
# COMPACT_ATOMS: atom_id res chain seq x y z
N MET A 1 3.70 -22.05 18.77
CA MET A 1 4.54 -21.47 17.70
C MET A 1 4.13 -20.01 17.54
N ALA A 2 5.02 -19.07 17.84
CA ALA A 2 4.74 -17.65 17.80
C ALA A 2 4.72 -17.16 16.34
N SER A 3 3.55 -16.76 15.86
CA SER A 3 3.34 -16.12 14.55
C SER A 3 4.08 -14.77 14.53
N ASN A 4 5.22 -14.73 13.86
CA ASN A 4 6.08 -13.54 13.76
C ASN A 4 5.53 -12.58 12.69
N THR A 5 4.35 -12.03 12.95
CA THR A 5 3.76 -10.98 12.12
C THR A 5 4.43 -9.66 12.45
N ARG A 6 5.34 -9.19 11.58
CA ARG A 6 5.89 -7.83 11.64
C ARG A 6 5.09 -6.91 10.71
N ARG A 7 4.93 -5.64 11.08
CA ARG A 7 4.34 -4.62 10.20
C ARG A 7 5.48 -4.01 9.38
N ALA A 8 5.26 -3.75 8.09
CA ALA A 8 6.26 -2.99 7.33
C ALA A 8 6.48 -1.61 7.94
N ALA A 9 7.61 -1.04 7.62
CA ALA A 9 8.02 0.18 8.27
C ALA A 9 7.09 1.38 7.98
N GLY A 10 6.31 1.34 6.90
CA GLY A 10 5.26 2.33 6.59
C GLY A 10 3.97 2.26 7.44
N THR A 11 3.86 1.28 8.35
CA THR A 11 2.59 0.96 9.05
C THR A 11 2.77 0.48 10.49
N GLN A 12 3.91 0.72 11.11
CA GLN A 12 3.97 0.77 12.56
C GLN A 12 3.12 1.93 13.07
N THR A 13 1.82 1.68 13.17
CA THR A 13 0.74 2.44 13.81
C THR A 13 0.66 3.89 13.35
N PHE A 14 -0.45 4.35 12.79
CA PHE A 14 -0.56 5.75 12.36
C PHE A 14 -0.21 6.78 13.45
N THR A 15 -0.27 6.40 14.74
CA THR A 15 0.25 7.16 15.89
C THR A 15 1.76 7.03 16.16
N ASP A 16 2.41 5.91 15.82
CA ASP A 16 3.88 5.73 15.86
C ASP A 16 4.56 6.22 14.58
N VAL A 17 3.94 6.08 13.40
CA VAL A 17 4.37 6.74 12.15
C VAL A 17 4.33 8.26 12.31
N LEU A 18 3.37 8.82 13.05
CA LEU A 18 3.37 10.24 13.42
C LEU A 18 4.59 10.59 14.30
N LYS A 19 4.98 9.73 15.26
CA LYS A 19 6.21 9.93 16.05
C LYS A 19 7.49 9.75 15.23
N ILE A 20 7.54 8.81 14.30
CA ILE A 20 8.66 8.61 13.36
C ILE A 20 8.76 9.78 12.37
N TRP A 21 7.62 10.34 11.94
CA TRP A 21 7.55 11.58 11.15
C TRP A 21 8.10 12.79 11.90
N PHE A 22 7.96 12.83 13.24
CA PHE A 22 8.55 13.88 14.09
C PHE A 22 10.00 13.57 14.57
N ALA A 23 10.48 12.33 14.48
CA ALA A 23 11.75 11.89 15.09
C ALA A 23 12.85 11.40 14.12
N GLY A 24 12.65 11.45 12.79
CA GLY A 24 13.75 11.35 11.82
C GLY A 24 14.37 9.95 11.58
N MET A 25 13.79 8.86 12.10
CA MET A 25 14.25 7.49 11.78
C MET A 25 13.57 6.96 10.51
N ARG A 26 14.24 7.17 9.37
CA ARG A 26 13.90 6.54 8.08
C ARG A 26 14.06 5.01 8.17
N PRO A 27 13.11 4.20 7.69
CA PRO A 27 13.35 2.80 7.37
C PRO A 27 13.82 2.63 5.93
N ASP A 28 14.70 1.66 5.72
CA ASP A 28 15.37 1.35 4.46
C ASP A 28 14.45 0.54 3.53
N ALA A 29 13.99 1.15 2.43
CA ALA A 29 13.14 0.49 1.43
C ALA A 29 13.78 -0.77 0.80
N ALA A 30 15.11 -0.89 0.84
CA ALA A 30 15.81 -2.10 0.39
C ALA A 30 15.67 -3.24 1.42
N ALA A 31 15.64 -2.92 2.71
CA ALA A 31 15.38 -3.88 3.77
C ALA A 31 13.94 -4.40 3.72
N ASP A 32 12.96 -3.52 3.48
CA ASP A 32 11.55 -3.92 3.29
C ASP A 32 11.42 -4.91 2.12
N LEU A 33 12.11 -4.68 1.01
CA LEU A 33 12.04 -5.59 -0.13
C LEU A 33 12.69 -6.96 0.16
N ALA A 34 13.74 -7.00 0.99
CA ALA A 34 14.35 -8.24 1.47
C ALA A 34 13.40 -9.00 2.43
N ASP A 35 12.72 -8.28 3.32
CA ASP A 35 11.74 -8.85 4.25
C ASP A 35 10.51 -9.39 3.53
N PHE A 36 10.01 -8.70 2.50
CA PHE A 36 8.95 -9.22 1.64
C PHE A 36 9.37 -10.52 0.95
N ARG A 37 10.59 -10.56 0.41
CA ARG A 37 11.13 -11.75 -0.25
C ARG A 37 11.31 -12.92 0.71
N SER A 38 11.66 -12.65 1.97
CA SER A 38 11.79 -13.67 3.02
C SER A 38 10.45 -14.18 3.55
N GLY A 39 9.33 -13.59 3.11
CA GLY A 39 7.97 -14.02 3.44
C GLY A 39 7.31 -13.23 4.57
N ALA A 40 7.90 -12.10 4.99
CA ALA A 40 7.24 -11.21 5.94
C ALA A 40 6.04 -10.51 5.29
N THR A 41 4.95 -10.38 6.04
CA THR A 41 3.82 -9.53 5.64
C THR A 41 4.19 -8.07 5.86
N LEU A 42 4.08 -7.28 4.80
CA LEU A 42 4.36 -5.86 4.84
C LEU A 42 3.06 -5.07 4.75
N GLN A 43 2.98 -3.95 5.47
CA GLN A 43 1.79 -3.12 5.49
C GLN A 43 2.15 -1.72 4.95
N VAL A 44 1.44 -1.19 3.96
CA VAL A 44 1.71 0.12 3.34
C VAL A 44 0.50 1.02 3.49
N SER A 45 0.68 2.24 4.02
CA SER A 45 -0.40 3.22 4.16
C SER A 45 -0.68 3.88 2.81
N CYS A 46 -1.90 3.77 2.30
CA CYS A 46 -2.27 4.34 1.01
C CYS A 46 -3.70 4.90 1.02
N VAL A 47 -4.03 5.67 0.00
CA VAL A 47 -5.40 6.11 -0.28
C VAL A 47 -5.97 5.24 -1.38
N LEU A 48 -7.21 4.79 -1.25
CA LEU A 48 -7.95 4.06 -2.28
C LEU A 48 -9.29 4.76 -2.55
N ARG A 49 -9.64 4.92 -3.82
CA ARG A 49 -10.94 5.40 -4.28
C ARG A 49 -11.38 4.55 -5.46
N ALA A 50 -12.67 4.24 -5.61
CA ALA A 50 -13.15 3.66 -6.86
C ALA A 50 -12.97 4.66 -8.01
N GLN A 51 -12.65 4.15 -9.21
CA GLN A 51 -12.53 5.00 -10.40
C GLN A 51 -13.92 5.55 -10.78
N GLY A 52 -13.99 6.82 -11.16
CA GLY A 52 -15.26 7.49 -11.49
C GLY A 52 -16.07 8.00 -10.28
N GLU A 53 -15.67 7.71 -9.05
CA GLU A 53 -16.30 8.33 -7.87
C GLU A 53 -15.84 9.78 -7.68
N ALA A 54 -16.80 10.68 -7.52
CA ALA A 54 -16.56 12.07 -7.09
C ALA A 54 -16.18 12.19 -5.59
N SER A 55 -16.21 11.09 -4.85
CA SER A 55 -15.91 11.03 -3.42
C SER A 55 -14.42 11.28 -3.16
N ARG A 56 -14.07 11.78 -1.96
CA ARG A 56 -12.66 11.81 -1.54
C ARG A 56 -12.18 10.38 -1.29
N GLY A 57 -10.99 10.06 -1.79
CA GLY A 57 -10.36 8.76 -1.55
C GLY A 57 -10.21 8.46 -0.05
N LYS A 58 -10.31 7.17 0.29
CA LYS A 58 -10.30 6.68 1.67
C LYS A 58 -8.89 6.28 2.07
N PHE A 59 -8.46 6.68 3.25
CA PHE A 59 -7.20 6.21 3.82
C PHE A 59 -7.34 4.80 4.37
N GLY A 60 -6.36 3.97 4.06
CA GLY A 60 -6.27 2.60 4.53
C GLY A 60 -4.85 2.06 4.49
N THR A 61 -4.76 0.74 4.65
CA THR A 61 -3.50 0.00 4.68
C THR A 61 -3.58 -1.18 3.73
N LEU A 62 -2.62 -1.27 2.81
CA LEU A 62 -2.36 -2.45 2.00
C LEU A 62 -1.58 -3.46 2.83
N SER A 63 -2.01 -4.71 2.86
CA SER A 63 -1.24 -5.83 3.39
C SER A 63 -0.67 -6.62 2.22
N LEU A 64 0.64 -6.74 2.18
CA LEU A 64 1.45 -7.35 1.14
C LEU A 64 2.11 -8.59 1.73
N THR A 65 1.65 -9.79 1.40
CA THR A 65 2.34 -11.04 1.74
C THR A 65 2.73 -11.74 0.46
N ARG A 66 3.96 -12.25 0.39
CA ARG A 66 4.43 -12.97 -0.79
C ARG A 66 3.56 -14.21 -1.03
N GLY A 67 2.97 -14.30 -2.22
CA GLY A 67 2.14 -15.43 -2.64
C GLY A 67 0.69 -15.36 -2.16
N GLU A 68 0.28 -14.30 -1.46
CA GLU A 68 -1.11 -14.05 -1.10
C GLU A 68 -1.66 -12.87 -1.88
N SER A 69 -2.99 -12.79 -2.01
CA SER A 69 -3.66 -11.63 -2.58
C SER A 69 -3.37 -10.39 -1.72
N VAL A 70 -3.10 -9.26 -2.38
CA VAL A 70 -2.94 -7.99 -1.68
C VAL A 70 -4.29 -7.53 -1.15
N ILE A 71 -4.34 -7.13 0.12
CA ILE A 71 -5.60 -6.69 0.76
C ILE A 71 -5.47 -5.24 1.18
N TRP A 72 -6.36 -4.38 0.69
CA TRP A 72 -6.55 -3.04 1.21
C TRP A 72 -7.58 -3.06 2.34
N ARG A 73 -7.27 -2.40 3.46
CA ARG A 73 -8.20 -2.19 4.57
C ARG A 73 -8.34 -0.71 4.90
N GLY A 74 -9.52 -0.16 4.69
CA GLY A 74 -9.87 1.21 5.04
C GLY A 74 -10.02 1.42 6.54
N ARG A 75 -9.87 2.67 6.99
CA ARG A 75 -10.16 3.08 8.37
C ARG A 75 -11.63 2.93 8.76
N ASP A 76 -12.50 2.96 7.78
CA ASP A 76 -13.93 2.68 7.90
C ASP A 76 -14.24 1.17 8.00
N LYS A 77 -13.21 0.34 8.18
CA LYS A 77 -13.28 -1.14 8.26
C LYS A 77 -13.68 -1.82 6.95
N ASN A 78 -13.81 -1.08 5.85
CA ASN A 78 -13.99 -1.70 4.54
C ASN A 78 -12.73 -2.44 4.12
N VAL A 79 -12.90 -3.60 3.51
CA VAL A 79 -11.80 -4.46 3.05
C VAL A 79 -11.98 -4.73 1.57
N VAL A 80 -10.94 -4.51 0.78
CA VAL A 80 -10.91 -4.77 -0.67
C VAL A 80 -9.76 -5.73 -0.93
N THR A 81 -10.06 -6.85 -1.57
CA THR A 81 -9.03 -7.81 -1.99
C THR A 81 -8.63 -7.51 -3.43
N LEU A 82 -7.38 -7.11 -3.62
CA LEU A 82 -6.79 -6.77 -4.91
C LEU A 82 -6.20 -8.05 -5.52
N GLY A 83 -7.10 -8.89 -6.05
CA GLY A 83 -6.75 -10.16 -6.66
C GLY A 83 -6.38 -10.02 -8.14
N PRO A 84 -5.60 -10.98 -8.69
CA PRO A 84 -5.26 -11.02 -10.10
C PRO A 84 -6.50 -11.21 -11.00
N PRO A 85 -6.46 -10.75 -12.27
CA PRO A 85 -5.37 -9.99 -12.89
C PRO A 85 -5.26 -8.59 -12.28
N VAL A 86 -4.04 -8.10 -12.03
CA VAL A 86 -3.80 -6.76 -11.50
C VAL A 86 -2.97 -5.96 -12.50
N THR A 87 -3.45 -4.78 -12.85
CA THR A 87 -2.72 -3.79 -13.65
C THR A 87 -2.58 -2.51 -12.84
N LEU A 88 -1.36 -1.95 -12.79
CA LEU A 88 -1.09 -0.69 -12.09
C LEU A 88 -0.40 0.28 -13.06
N THR A 89 -1.12 1.30 -13.50
CA THR A 89 -0.61 2.36 -14.39
C THR A 89 -0.53 3.69 -13.67
N GLU A 90 0.44 4.53 -14.02
CA GLU A 90 0.51 5.89 -13.45
C GLU A 90 -0.75 6.67 -13.84
N SER A 91 -1.42 7.24 -12.83
CA SER A 91 -2.64 8.00 -13.03
C SER A 91 -2.29 9.43 -13.42
N SER A 92 -3.13 10.04 -14.26
CA SER A 92 -3.06 11.48 -14.54
C SER A 92 -3.61 12.33 -13.38
N GLU A 93 -4.17 11.69 -12.35
CA GLU A 93 -4.72 12.39 -11.19
C GLU A 93 -3.66 12.99 -10.28
N LYS A 94 -4.02 14.14 -9.70
CA LYS A 94 -3.19 14.80 -8.70
C LYS A 94 -3.13 13.97 -7.42
N ALA A 95 -1.92 13.60 -7.02
CA ALA A 95 -1.69 12.95 -5.74
C ALA A 95 -2.07 13.87 -4.56
N VAL A 96 -2.46 13.28 -3.43
CA VAL A 96 -2.86 13.96 -2.18
C VAL A 96 -1.72 14.76 -1.56
N GLY A 97 -0.48 14.52 -1.98
CA GLY A 97 0.68 15.30 -1.56
C GLY A 97 1.94 14.98 -2.36
N PRO A 98 3.02 15.77 -2.20
CA PRO A 98 4.24 15.68 -3.00
C PRO A 98 5.05 14.39 -2.79
N LYS A 99 4.72 13.60 -1.75
CA LYS A 99 5.37 12.31 -1.44
C LYS A 99 4.51 11.11 -1.85
N PHE A 100 3.40 11.34 -2.53
CA PHE A 100 2.51 10.31 -3.02
C PHE A 100 2.52 10.32 -4.54
N THR A 101 2.37 9.14 -5.12
CA THR A 101 2.18 8.95 -6.55
C THR A 101 0.82 8.28 -6.75
N ALA A 102 0.02 8.83 -7.66
CA ALA A 102 -1.29 8.30 -7.99
C ALA A 102 -1.17 7.26 -9.11
N PHE A 103 -1.89 6.16 -8.96
CA PHE A 103 -1.95 5.08 -9.93
C PHE A 103 -3.41 4.69 -10.16
N ASP A 104 -3.71 4.34 -11.40
CA ASP A 104 -4.92 3.64 -11.76
C ASP A 104 -4.63 2.15 -11.58
N LEU A 105 -5.47 1.49 -10.78
CA LEU A 105 -5.37 0.11 -10.36
C LEU A 105 -6.59 -0.65 -10.86
N ASP A 106 -6.40 -1.52 -11.84
CA ASP A 106 -7.42 -2.44 -12.31
C ASP A 106 -7.19 -3.81 -11.71
N CYS A 107 -8.23 -4.39 -11.12
CA CYS A 107 -8.18 -5.74 -10.57
C CYS A 107 -9.51 -6.47 -10.70
N ALA A 108 -9.56 -7.75 -10.32
CA ALA A 108 -10.80 -8.53 -10.33
C ALA A 108 -11.93 -7.93 -9.45
N ALA A 109 -11.58 -7.12 -8.43
CA ALA A 109 -12.56 -6.42 -7.60
C ALA A 109 -13.09 -5.12 -8.23
N GLY A 110 -12.49 -4.66 -9.34
CA GLY A 110 -12.84 -3.44 -10.04
C GLY A 110 -11.65 -2.51 -10.27
N SER A 111 -11.97 -1.31 -10.75
CA SER A 111 -11.02 -0.25 -11.08
C SER A 111 -10.99 0.81 -9.98
N PHE A 112 -9.79 1.17 -9.54
CA PHE A 112 -9.55 2.08 -8.42
C PHE A 112 -8.46 3.09 -8.77
N VAL A 113 -8.54 4.27 -8.18
CA VAL A 113 -7.39 5.17 -8.06
C VAL A 113 -6.74 4.92 -6.71
N VAL A 114 -5.49 4.47 -6.72
CA VAL A 114 -4.68 4.23 -5.52
C VAL A 114 -3.56 5.26 -5.45
N GLN A 115 -3.32 5.81 -4.26
CA GLN A 115 -2.23 6.75 -4.04
C GLN A 115 -1.27 6.20 -3.01
N ILE A 116 -0.05 5.94 -3.45
CA ILE A 116 0.96 5.19 -2.73
C ILE A 116 2.12 6.14 -2.40
N PRO A 117 2.72 6.07 -1.20
CA PRO A 117 3.95 6.80 -0.93
C PRO A 117 5.02 6.45 -1.96
N THR A 118 5.68 7.46 -2.54
CA THR A 118 6.63 7.26 -3.66
C THR A 118 7.76 6.27 -3.31
N LEU A 119 8.17 6.20 -2.04
CA LEU A 119 9.19 5.26 -1.56
C LEU A 119 8.73 3.80 -1.59
N ASP A 120 7.43 3.55 -1.43
CA ASP A 120 6.83 2.21 -1.33
C ASP A 120 6.32 1.69 -2.69
N VAL A 121 6.32 2.53 -3.74
CA VAL A 121 5.81 2.19 -5.07
C VAL A 121 6.46 0.92 -5.62
N ARG A 122 7.79 0.78 -5.48
CA ARG A 122 8.52 -0.38 -5.97
C ARG A 122 8.11 -1.66 -5.25
N LEU A 123 7.88 -1.57 -3.94
CA LEU A 123 7.41 -2.70 -3.14
C LEU A 123 6.00 -3.11 -3.56
N VAL A 124 5.09 -2.14 -3.71
CA VAL A 124 3.70 -2.41 -4.10
C VAL A 124 3.62 -3.00 -5.52
N LYS A 125 4.36 -2.45 -6.50
CA LYS A 125 4.46 -3.04 -7.85
C LYS A 125 4.92 -4.50 -7.80
N THR A 126 5.98 -4.77 -7.02
CA THR A 126 6.51 -6.13 -6.83
C THR A 126 5.47 -7.07 -6.21
N ALA A 127 4.74 -6.60 -5.19
CA ALA A 127 3.75 -7.41 -4.48
C ALA A 127 2.50 -7.71 -5.32
N LEU A 128 2.07 -6.76 -6.15
CA LEU A 128 0.94 -6.95 -7.08
C LEU A 128 1.34 -7.77 -8.32
N GLY A 129 2.63 -8.05 -8.53
CA GLY A 129 3.11 -8.65 -9.77
C GLY A 129 2.90 -7.75 -11.00
N ALA A 130 2.65 -6.46 -10.78
CA ALA A 130 2.45 -5.47 -11.82
C ALA A 130 3.83 -5.00 -12.32
N SER A 131 4.13 -5.31 -13.59
CA SER A 131 5.33 -4.86 -14.32
C SER A 131 5.12 -3.49 -14.94
#